data_AF-A0AAV9EUT4-F1
#
_entry.id   AF-A0AAV9EUT4-F1
#
_cell.length_a   1.000
_cell.length_b   1.000
_cell.length_c   1.000
_cell.angle_alpha   90.00
_cell.angle_beta   90.00
_cell.angle_gamma   90.00
#
_symmetry.space_group_name_H-M   'P 1'
#
loop_
_entity.id
_entity.type
_entity.pdbx_description
1 polymer ?
#
loop_
_entity_poly.entity_id
_entity_poly.type
_entity_poly.pdbx_seq_one_letter_code
_entity_poly.pdbx_strand_id
1 'polypeptide(L)'
;MALMRLQAGRHICQSSHNRGFISIYGSCRSYSDYSKNGFSRRGIFGQGIENALPYGSAKVTELKCLLTETRSMSTRVKAPPQVRQGGLQLAIFSPGMIYDPYTPREPISFLRRCFTPSGWKRTKEDIIVELKNAYAIAKLRKLTGYSKKEFYQEAIKLYKEISTLIVKGDKTSLRKAVTEHMYSVLKNEMKQRESRWNSVYWELVEPVMSIRTLRARMIGVDKNNLDKAFIQLTLEFLSKQKFEAYDLKGAVVSGDKAKEVLVRDIWVFERSLFHTRSYWRLCGRISL
;
A
#
# COMPACT_ATOMS: atom_id res chain seq x y z
N MET A 1 -62.70 10.05 -3.06
CA MET A 1 -61.70 9.01 -2.72
C MET A 1 -60.33 9.54 -3.08
N ALA A 2 -59.49 9.71 -2.07
CA ALA A 2 -58.13 10.23 -2.16
C ALA A 2 -57.14 9.11 -2.53
N LEU A 3 -56.03 9.49 -3.17
CA LEU A 3 -54.68 8.90 -3.06
C LEU A 3 -53.78 9.63 -4.07
N MET A 4 -53.26 10.79 -3.66
CA MET A 4 -51.90 10.99 -3.14
C MET A 4 -50.78 10.82 -4.17
N ARG A 5 -50.26 11.98 -4.58
CA ARG A 5 -48.97 12.18 -5.25
C ARG A 5 -47.84 11.75 -4.32
N LEU A 6 -46.97 10.85 -4.78
CA LEU A 6 -45.69 10.55 -4.13
C LEU A 6 -44.57 11.34 -4.81
N GLN A 7 -44.11 12.40 -4.13
CA GLN A 7 -42.88 13.10 -4.44
C GLN A 7 -41.70 12.23 -3.96
N ALA A 8 -40.90 11.72 -4.89
CA ALA A 8 -39.64 11.06 -4.56
C ALA A 8 -38.54 12.11 -4.43
N GLY A 9 -38.13 12.37 -3.18
CA GLY A 9 -37.00 13.24 -2.84
C GLY A 9 -35.69 12.72 -3.40
N ARG A 10 -35.09 13.48 -4.31
CA ARG A 10 -33.71 13.29 -4.78
C ARG A 10 -32.76 13.79 -3.69
N HIS A 11 -32.20 12.88 -2.90
CA HIS A 11 -31.01 13.19 -2.10
C HIS A 11 -29.77 13.17 -3.01
N ILE A 12 -29.40 14.36 -3.47
CA ILE A 12 -28.13 14.65 -4.13
C ILE A 12 -27.07 14.68 -3.03
N CYS A 13 -26.28 13.62 -2.90
CA CYS A 13 -25.04 13.68 -2.12
C CYS A 13 -23.93 14.15 -3.07
N GLN A 14 -23.74 15.46 -3.10
CA GLN A 14 -22.72 16.15 -3.86
C GLN A 14 -21.34 15.74 -3.30
N SER A 15 -20.53 15.07 -4.12
CA SER A 15 -19.15 14.72 -3.77
C SER A 15 -18.30 15.98 -3.75
N SER A 16 -18.08 16.55 -2.56
CA SER A 16 -17.08 17.60 -2.37
C SER A 16 -15.68 16.98 -2.45
N HIS A 17 -15.10 17.08 -3.64
CA HIS A 17 -13.66 16.95 -3.89
C HIS A 17 -12.91 18.04 -3.10
N ASN A 18 -11.66 17.73 -2.71
CA ASN A 18 -10.70 18.62 -2.04
C ASN A 18 -10.99 19.04 -0.59
N ARG A 19 -10.57 18.20 0.36
CA ARG A 19 -9.92 18.67 1.60
C ARG A 19 -8.75 17.74 1.92
N GLY A 20 -7.55 18.31 1.98
CA GLY A 20 -6.33 17.60 2.37
C GLY A 20 -6.50 17.02 3.77
N PHE A 21 -6.42 15.70 3.88
CA PHE A 21 -6.47 15.00 5.16
C PHE A 21 -5.13 15.19 5.88
N ILE A 22 -5.16 15.95 6.99
CA ILE A 22 -4.07 15.95 7.96
C ILE A 22 -4.22 14.66 8.76
N SER A 23 -3.56 13.61 8.29
CA SER A 23 -3.38 12.39 9.07
C SER A 23 -2.17 12.58 10.00
N ILE A 24 -2.15 11.88 11.13
CA ILE A 24 -0.99 11.75 12.04
C ILE A 24 0.30 11.43 11.25
N TYR A 25 0.12 10.74 10.13
CA TYR A 25 1.12 10.35 9.17
C TYR A 25 1.16 11.44 8.11
N GLY A 26 2.13 12.34 8.19
CA GLY A 26 2.38 13.32 7.14
C GLY A 26 2.37 12.65 5.77
N SER A 27 1.80 13.32 4.77
CA SER A 27 1.74 12.80 3.40
C SER A 27 3.15 12.55 2.86
N CYS A 28 3.62 11.31 2.98
CA CYS A 28 4.86 10.85 2.36
C CYS A 28 4.50 10.14 1.05
N ARG A 29 4.76 10.83 -0.07
CA ARG A 29 4.71 10.25 -1.41
C ARG A 29 5.78 9.15 -1.52
N SER A 30 5.39 7.90 -1.35
CA SER A 30 6.24 6.76 -1.69
C SER A 30 6.20 6.56 -3.21
N TYR A 31 7.25 7.00 -3.90
CA TYR A 31 7.51 6.59 -5.28
C TYR A 31 7.80 5.09 -5.30
N SER A 32 6.90 4.31 -5.89
CA SER A 32 7.21 2.95 -6.33
C SER A 32 7.15 2.94 -7.85
N ASP A 33 8.32 3.08 -8.48
CA ASP A 33 8.45 2.93 -9.92
C ASP A 33 8.27 1.45 -10.28
N TYR A 34 7.06 1.11 -10.69
CA TYR A 34 6.80 -0.12 -11.44
C TYR A 34 7.24 0.09 -12.88
N SER A 35 8.52 -0.18 -13.16
CA SER A 35 9.02 -0.29 -14.54
C SER A 35 8.42 -1.53 -15.21
N LYS A 36 7.41 -1.30 -16.07
CA LYS A 36 6.94 -2.28 -17.06
C LYS A 36 7.68 -2.01 -18.37
N ASN A 37 8.84 -2.64 -18.56
CA ASN A 37 9.44 -2.73 -19.89
C ASN A 37 8.64 -3.71 -20.76
N GLY A 38 7.63 -3.18 -21.44
CA GLY A 38 6.98 -3.81 -22.58
C GLY A 38 7.67 -3.37 -23.87
N PHE A 39 8.68 -4.12 -24.32
CA PHE A 39 9.22 -3.97 -25.67
C PHE A 39 8.15 -4.42 -26.68
N SER A 40 7.49 -3.47 -27.32
CA SER A 40 6.64 -3.72 -28.49
C SER A 40 7.33 -3.12 -29.72
N ARG A 41 7.80 -4.00 -30.60
CA ARG A 41 8.42 -3.68 -31.89
C ARG A 41 7.34 -3.70 -32.98
N ARG A 42 6.90 -2.53 -33.43
CA ARG A 42 6.34 -2.19 -34.76
C ARG A 42 6.55 -0.68 -34.90
N GLY A 43 7.22 -0.10 -35.89
CA GLY A 43 7.45 -0.48 -37.27
C GLY A 43 6.77 0.60 -38.11
N ILE A 44 7.52 1.57 -38.64
CA ILE A 44 7.06 2.46 -39.72
C ILE A 44 8.23 2.71 -40.67
N PHE A 45 8.07 2.15 -41.87
CA PHE A 45 8.77 2.50 -43.10
C PHE A 45 8.30 3.89 -43.56
N GLY A 46 9.23 4.70 -44.08
CA GLY A 46 8.95 5.91 -44.83
C GLY A 46 10.11 6.20 -45.76
N GLN A 47 9.93 5.91 -47.05
CA GLN A 47 10.85 6.20 -48.15
C GLN A 47 10.84 7.68 -48.51
N GLY A 48 11.94 8.16 -49.10
CA GLY A 48 11.87 9.25 -50.07
C GLY A 48 13.17 10.01 -50.34
N ILE A 49 13.95 9.57 -51.36
CA ILE A 49 14.59 10.39 -52.44
C ILE A 49 15.73 11.35 -51.98
N GLU A 50 16.97 11.43 -52.52
CA GLU A 50 17.48 11.32 -53.90
C GLU A 50 19.03 11.13 -53.93
N ASN A 51 19.49 10.26 -54.82
CA ASN A 51 20.67 10.24 -55.71
C ASN A 51 22.05 10.93 -55.41
N ALA A 52 23.09 10.09 -55.57
CA ALA A 52 24.34 10.26 -56.33
C ALA A 52 25.59 10.98 -55.73
N LEU A 53 26.68 10.20 -55.73
CA LEU A 53 28.11 10.40 -55.41
C LEU A 53 28.90 11.05 -56.59
N PRO A 54 30.25 11.26 -56.55
CA PRO A 54 31.22 11.45 -55.44
C PRO A 54 32.33 12.54 -55.70
N TYR A 55 33.29 12.60 -54.78
CA TYR A 55 34.72 12.98 -54.92
C TYR A 55 35.14 14.46 -54.77
N GLY A 56 35.91 14.74 -53.71
CA GLY A 56 36.64 16.00 -53.54
C GLY A 56 37.12 16.25 -52.11
N SER A 57 38.29 15.69 -51.78
CA SER A 57 39.08 15.86 -50.55
C SER A 57 39.11 17.28 -49.94
N ALA A 58 38.78 17.43 -48.66
CA ALA A 58 39.47 18.36 -47.75
C ALA A 58 39.17 18.03 -46.27
N LYS A 59 40.23 17.96 -45.48
CA LYS A 59 40.26 17.58 -44.06
C LYS A 59 39.42 18.51 -43.18
N VAL A 60 38.57 17.94 -42.33
CA VAL A 60 38.07 18.59 -41.11
C VAL A 60 38.27 17.63 -39.95
N THR A 61 39.02 18.14 -38.96
CA THR A 61 39.53 17.48 -37.77
C THR A 61 38.40 16.96 -36.89
N GLU A 62 38.32 15.65 -36.68
CA GLU A 62 37.42 15.03 -35.70
C GLU A 62 37.85 15.43 -34.27
N LEU A 63 37.08 16.31 -33.63
CA LEU A 63 37.06 16.41 -32.18
C LEU A 63 36.34 15.17 -31.63
N LYS A 64 37.11 14.11 -31.37
CA LYS A 64 36.68 13.01 -30.51
C LYS A 64 36.52 13.54 -29.08
N CYS A 65 35.33 14.06 -28.77
CA CYS A 65 34.90 14.22 -27.39
C CYS A 65 34.89 12.82 -26.75
N LEU A 66 35.93 12.56 -25.96
CA LEU A 66 36.00 11.49 -24.97
C LEU A 66 34.79 11.59 -24.05
N LEU A 67 33.71 10.89 -24.40
CA LEU A 67 32.69 10.47 -23.45
C LEU A 67 33.34 9.40 -22.57
N THR A 68 34.05 9.84 -21.53
CA THR A 68 34.31 9.02 -20.37
C THR A 68 32.96 8.63 -19.79
N GLU A 69 32.51 7.42 -20.13
CA GLU A 69 31.54 6.70 -19.31
C GLU A 69 32.15 6.57 -17.92
N THR A 70 31.82 7.48 -17.01
CA THR A 70 31.98 7.29 -15.57
C THR A 70 31.04 6.14 -15.18
N ARG A 71 31.48 4.90 -15.42
CA ARG A 71 30.91 3.71 -14.81
C ARG A 71 30.97 3.92 -13.31
N SER A 72 29.82 4.14 -12.69
CA SER A 72 29.66 4.05 -11.25
C SER A 72 30.18 2.68 -10.80
N MET A 73 31.31 2.66 -10.09
CA MET A 73 31.89 1.46 -9.51
C MET A 73 30.84 0.81 -8.59
N SER A 74 30.18 -0.24 -9.08
CA SER A 74 29.41 -1.11 -8.21
C SER A 74 30.43 -1.85 -7.34
N THR A 75 30.63 -1.42 -6.10
CA THR A 75 31.35 -2.21 -5.11
C THR A 75 30.64 -3.57 -5.05
N ARG A 76 31.23 -4.61 -5.65
CA ARG A 76 30.72 -5.98 -5.52
C ARG A 76 30.82 -6.32 -4.03
N VAL A 77 29.71 -6.19 -3.31
CA VAL A 77 29.61 -6.64 -1.93
C VAL A 77 29.83 -8.15 -1.97
N LYS A 78 31.08 -8.58 -1.69
CA LYS A 78 31.40 -9.98 -1.46
C LYS A 78 30.59 -10.37 -0.23
N ALA A 79 29.54 -11.17 -0.45
CA ALA A 79 28.80 -11.77 0.66
C ALA A 79 29.82 -12.44 1.61
N PRO A 80 29.70 -12.23 2.94
CA PRO A 80 30.66 -12.73 3.91
C PRO A 80 30.82 -14.26 3.76
N PRO A 81 32.03 -14.80 3.97
CA PRO A 81 32.35 -16.21 3.73
C PRO A 81 31.44 -17.19 4.50
N GLN A 82 30.80 -16.74 5.57
CA GLN A 82 29.82 -17.48 6.36
C GLN A 82 28.56 -17.91 5.56
N VAL A 83 28.18 -17.22 4.49
CA VAL A 83 27.01 -17.60 3.66
C VAL A 83 27.37 -18.69 2.64
N ARG A 84 28.66 -18.92 2.39
CA ARG A 84 29.15 -19.85 1.35
C ARG A 84 29.37 -21.26 1.86
N GLN A 85 29.39 -21.46 3.17
CA GLN A 85 29.75 -22.73 3.80
C GLN A 85 28.71 -23.06 4.87
N GLY A 86 27.64 -23.75 4.48
CA GLY A 86 26.59 -24.24 5.39
C GLY A 86 25.22 -23.66 5.08
N GLY A 87 24.23 -24.53 4.90
CA GLY A 87 22.84 -24.17 4.65
C GLY A 87 22.20 -23.49 5.86
N LEU A 88 22.42 -22.18 6.02
CA LEU A 88 21.77 -21.37 7.04
C LEU A 88 20.27 -21.28 6.69
N GLN A 89 19.43 -22.03 7.41
CA GLN A 89 17.97 -21.92 7.27
C GLN A 89 17.51 -20.64 7.94
N LEU A 90 17.14 -19.65 7.13
CA LEU A 90 16.53 -18.41 7.60
C LEU A 90 15.03 -18.64 7.83
N ALA A 91 14.58 -18.49 9.07
CA ALA A 91 13.16 -18.47 9.38
C ALA A 91 12.57 -17.12 8.93
N ILE A 92 11.76 -17.16 7.87
CA ILE A 92 11.10 -15.96 7.35
C ILE A 92 9.82 -15.73 8.13
N PHE A 93 9.73 -14.61 8.85
CA PHE A 93 8.53 -14.24 9.61
C PHE A 93 7.55 -13.39 8.81
N SER A 94 7.98 -12.70 7.76
CA SER A 94 7.10 -11.92 6.88
C SER A 94 7.67 -11.85 5.46
N PRO A 95 6.84 -11.83 4.41
CA PRO A 95 7.28 -11.63 3.02
C PRO A 95 7.93 -10.27 2.75
N GLY A 96 7.66 -9.26 3.59
CA GLY A 96 8.23 -7.91 3.44
C GLY A 96 7.61 -7.06 2.32
N MET A 97 6.52 -7.52 1.71
CA MET A 97 5.82 -6.81 0.63
C MET A 97 4.30 -6.96 0.76
N ILE A 98 3.56 -5.93 0.33
CA ILE A 98 2.11 -6.01 0.18
C ILE A 98 1.81 -6.70 -1.17
N TYR A 99 1.18 -7.86 -1.12
CA TYR A 99 0.80 -8.58 -2.33
C TYR A 99 -0.47 -7.97 -2.93
N ASP A 100 -0.36 -7.48 -4.16
CA ASP A 100 -1.49 -6.97 -4.94
C ASP A 100 -2.22 -5.85 -4.15
N PRO A 101 -1.61 -4.65 -4.03
CA PRO A 101 -2.14 -3.57 -3.22
C PRO A 101 -3.53 -3.14 -3.67
N TYR A 102 -4.37 -2.70 -2.74
CA TYR A 102 -5.71 -2.23 -3.07
C TYR A 102 -5.63 -0.89 -3.81
N THR A 103 -6.32 -0.79 -4.92
CA THR A 103 -6.53 0.45 -5.67
C THR A 103 -8.02 0.61 -5.88
N PRO A 104 -8.62 1.76 -5.52
CA PRO A 104 -10.01 2.05 -5.86
C PRO A 104 -10.22 1.88 -7.37
N ARG A 105 -11.23 1.12 -7.76
CA ARG A 105 -11.59 0.94 -9.16
C ARG A 105 -12.68 1.92 -9.54
N GLU A 106 -12.54 2.50 -10.73
CA GLU A 106 -13.59 3.35 -11.29
C GLU A 106 -14.87 2.53 -11.52
N PRO A 107 -16.04 3.07 -11.14
CA PRO A 107 -17.31 2.41 -11.42
C PRO A 107 -17.57 2.41 -12.93
N ILE A 108 -17.94 1.25 -13.45
CA ILE A 108 -18.33 1.08 -14.86
C ILE A 108 -19.84 0.93 -14.89
N SER A 109 -20.52 1.68 -15.76
CA SER A 109 -21.95 1.53 -15.99
C SER A 109 -22.30 0.12 -16.46
N PHE A 110 -23.47 -0.39 -16.05
CA PHE A 110 -23.92 -1.73 -16.41
C PHE A 110 -23.93 -1.95 -17.94
N LEU A 111 -24.40 -0.96 -18.71
CA LEU A 111 -24.42 -1.03 -20.17
C LEU A 111 -23.00 -1.19 -20.74
N ARG A 112 -22.04 -0.40 -20.27
CA ARG A 112 -20.66 -0.52 -20.75
C ARG A 112 -20.06 -1.87 -20.35
N ARG A 113 -20.40 -2.39 -19.18
CA ARG A 113 -19.96 -3.70 -18.68
C ARG A 113 -20.42 -4.84 -19.58
N CYS A 114 -21.68 -4.81 -20.03
CA CYS A 114 -22.29 -5.88 -20.83
C CYS A 114 -22.15 -5.71 -22.35
N PHE A 115 -22.07 -4.48 -22.88
CA PHE A 115 -22.13 -4.24 -24.33
C PHE A 115 -20.79 -3.85 -24.98
N THR A 116 -19.69 -3.80 -24.22
CA THR A 116 -18.35 -3.51 -24.78
C THR A 116 -17.36 -4.63 -24.50
N PRO A 117 -16.47 -4.99 -25.44
CA PRO A 117 -15.47 -6.04 -25.23
C PRO A 117 -14.50 -5.69 -24.09
N SER A 118 -14.21 -4.41 -23.91
CA SER A 118 -13.42 -3.91 -22.77
C SER A 118 -14.15 -4.09 -21.44
N GLY A 119 -15.48 -3.91 -21.40
CA GLY A 119 -16.32 -4.18 -20.24
C GLY A 119 -16.32 -5.65 -19.81
N TRP A 120 -16.37 -6.59 -20.76
CA TRP A 120 -16.29 -8.02 -20.48
C TRP A 120 -14.94 -8.40 -19.89
N LYS A 121 -13.84 -7.88 -20.45
CA LYS A 121 -12.49 -8.10 -19.92
C LYS A 121 -12.38 -7.61 -18.47
N ARG A 122 -12.91 -6.41 -18.16
CA ARG A 122 -12.94 -5.87 -16.80
C ARG A 122 -13.80 -6.70 -15.85
N THR A 123 -14.96 -7.15 -16.30
CA THR A 123 -15.84 -8.02 -15.49
C THR A 123 -15.16 -9.33 -15.13
N LYS A 124 -14.49 -9.96 -16.09
CA LYS A 124 -13.69 -11.17 -15.85
C LYS A 124 -12.60 -10.90 -14.79
N GLU A 125 -11.89 -9.77 -14.89
CA GLU A 125 -10.87 -9.39 -13.91
C GLU A 125 -11.46 -9.14 -12.50
N ASP A 126 -12.62 -8.50 -12.40
CA ASP A 126 -13.33 -8.30 -11.13
C ASP A 126 -13.71 -9.63 -10.47
N ILE A 127 -14.32 -10.54 -11.25
CA ILE A 127 -14.71 -11.88 -10.78
C ILE A 127 -13.48 -12.65 -10.30
N ILE A 128 -12.36 -12.60 -11.04
CA ILE A 128 -11.12 -13.26 -10.62
C ILE A 128 -10.60 -12.68 -9.30
N VAL A 129 -10.67 -11.37 -9.12
CA VAL A 129 -10.23 -10.69 -7.88
C VAL A 129 -11.09 -11.09 -6.68
N GLU A 130 -12.40 -11.18 -6.87
CA GLU A 130 -13.37 -11.63 -5.86
C GLU A 130 -13.19 -13.10 -5.51
N LEU A 131 -12.98 -13.96 -6.52
CA LEU A 131 -12.71 -15.38 -6.31
C LEU A 131 -11.43 -15.59 -5.50
N LYS A 132 -10.36 -14.84 -5.81
CA LYS A 132 -9.12 -14.85 -5.01
C LYS A 132 -9.36 -14.41 -3.56
N ASN A 133 -10.17 -13.36 -3.36
CA ASN A 133 -10.56 -12.89 -2.02
C ASN A 133 -11.30 -14.00 -1.25
N ALA A 134 -12.33 -14.58 -1.87
CA ALA A 134 -13.15 -15.63 -1.27
C ALA A 134 -12.33 -16.88 -0.94
N TYR A 135 -11.43 -17.29 -1.85
CA TYR A 135 -10.54 -18.42 -1.64
C TYR A 135 -9.60 -18.20 -0.44
N ALA A 136 -8.97 -17.03 -0.35
CA ALA A 136 -8.10 -16.68 0.77
C ALA A 136 -8.85 -16.71 2.11
N ILE A 137 -10.06 -16.13 2.16
CA ILE A 137 -10.90 -16.13 3.38
C ILE A 137 -11.36 -17.55 3.72
N ALA A 138 -11.76 -18.36 2.74
CA ALA A 138 -12.19 -19.73 2.97
C ALA A 138 -11.05 -20.57 3.55
N LYS A 139 -9.84 -20.44 3.01
CA LYS A 139 -8.64 -21.10 3.56
C LYS A 139 -8.29 -20.61 4.96
N LEU A 140 -8.34 -19.29 5.19
CA LEU A 140 -8.14 -18.70 6.52
C LEU A 140 -9.10 -19.29 7.56
N ARG A 141 -10.40 -19.37 7.23
CA ARG A 141 -11.43 -19.96 8.09
C ARG A 141 -11.16 -21.42 8.42
N LYS A 142 -10.80 -22.22 7.40
CA LYS A 142 -10.52 -23.66 7.57
C LYS A 142 -9.33 -23.92 8.50
N LEU A 143 -8.28 -23.10 8.43
CA LEU A 143 -7.03 -23.35 9.18
C LEU A 143 -7.02 -22.70 10.56
N THR A 144 -7.62 -21.52 10.72
CA THR A 144 -7.50 -20.71 11.94
C THR A 144 -8.80 -20.52 12.72
N GLY A 145 -9.94 -20.98 12.20
CA GLY A 145 -11.24 -20.73 12.82
C GLY A 145 -11.69 -19.26 12.72
N TYR A 146 -11.18 -18.53 11.73
CA TYR A 146 -11.39 -17.08 11.60
C TYR A 146 -12.86 -16.64 11.63
N SER A 147 -13.18 -15.76 12.57
CA SER A 147 -14.43 -15.00 12.63
C SER A 147 -14.21 -13.53 12.25
N LYS A 148 -15.07 -13.00 11.38
CA LYS A 148 -14.96 -11.61 10.91
C LYS A 148 -15.15 -10.60 12.05
N LYS A 149 -16.05 -10.89 13.00
CA LYS A 149 -16.39 -9.98 14.11
C LYS A 149 -15.24 -9.85 15.11
N GLU A 150 -14.70 -10.99 15.54
CA GLU A 150 -13.56 -11.06 16.46
C GLU A 150 -12.33 -10.36 15.85
N PHE A 151 -12.08 -10.63 14.57
CA PHE A 151 -10.98 -9.98 13.88
C PHE A 151 -11.14 -8.46 13.78
N TYR A 152 -12.36 -7.94 13.62
CA TYR A 152 -12.58 -6.49 13.60
C TYR A 152 -12.29 -5.85 14.96
N GLN A 153 -12.67 -6.51 16.06
CA GLN A 153 -12.32 -6.06 17.41
C GLN A 153 -10.80 -6.09 17.64
N GLU A 154 -10.14 -7.17 17.23
CA GLU A 154 -8.68 -7.30 17.30
C GLU A 154 -7.97 -6.23 16.46
N ALA A 155 -8.47 -5.96 15.24
CA ALA A 155 -7.90 -4.96 14.35
C ALA A 155 -8.05 -3.53 14.91
N ILE A 156 -9.17 -3.18 15.54
CA ILE A 156 -9.33 -1.89 16.25
C ILE A 156 -8.33 -1.79 17.39
N LYS A 157 -8.18 -2.86 18.19
CA LYS A 157 -7.24 -2.89 19.30
C LYS A 157 -5.80 -2.67 18.82
N LEU A 158 -5.38 -3.39 17.78
CA LEU A 158 -4.06 -3.23 17.16
C LEU A 158 -3.88 -1.83 16.56
N TYR A 159 -4.90 -1.29 15.91
CA TYR A 159 -4.87 0.06 15.35
C TYR A 159 -4.63 1.11 16.44
N LYS A 160 -5.36 1.02 17.55
CA LYS A 160 -5.20 1.89 18.72
C LYS A 160 -3.82 1.72 19.35
N GLU A 161 -3.42 0.48 19.60
CA GLU A 161 -2.12 0.16 20.20
C GLU A 161 -0.96 0.73 19.37
N ILE A 162 -0.90 0.41 18.08
CA ILE A 162 0.16 0.87 17.18
C ILE A 162 0.19 2.40 17.11
N SER A 163 -0.97 3.05 16.98
CA SER A 163 -1.04 4.51 16.92
C SER A 163 -0.55 5.16 18.23
N THR A 164 -0.90 4.60 19.39
CA THR A 164 -0.34 5.08 20.67
C THR A 164 1.16 4.83 20.79
N LEU A 165 1.69 3.71 20.29
CA LEU A 165 3.12 3.41 20.30
C LEU A 165 3.91 4.38 19.42
N ILE A 166 3.38 4.73 18.24
CA ILE A 166 3.96 5.72 17.33
C ILE A 166 4.01 7.10 18.01
N VAL A 167 2.95 7.48 18.73
CA VAL A 167 2.87 8.76 19.43
C VAL A 167 3.83 8.82 20.61
N LYS A 168 3.92 7.74 21.39
CA LYS A 168 4.82 7.60 22.56
C LYS A 168 6.29 7.49 22.18
N GLY A 169 6.62 6.98 21.00
CA GLY A 169 8.02 6.76 20.61
C GLY A 169 8.59 5.38 20.96
N ASP A 170 7.80 4.43 21.47
CA ASP A 170 8.33 3.14 21.93
C ASP A 170 8.62 2.18 20.76
N LYS A 171 9.88 2.17 20.36
CA LYS A 171 10.44 1.36 19.27
C LYS A 171 10.42 -0.14 19.58
N THR A 172 10.51 -0.53 20.85
CA THR A 172 10.68 -1.95 21.24
C THR A 172 9.38 -2.72 21.14
N SER A 173 8.30 -2.17 21.69
CA SER A 173 6.95 -2.74 21.59
C SER A 173 6.42 -2.65 20.17
N LEU A 174 6.70 -1.54 19.46
CA LEU A 174 6.28 -1.36 18.07
C LEU A 174 6.84 -2.44 17.13
N ARG A 175 8.09 -2.88 17.34
CA ARG A 175 8.71 -3.94 16.53
C ARG A 175 7.96 -5.27 16.62
N LYS A 176 7.25 -5.55 17.73
CA LYS A 176 6.45 -6.77 17.88
C LYS A 176 5.12 -6.67 17.13
N ALA A 177 4.43 -5.53 17.23
CA ALA A 177 3.12 -5.32 16.61
C ALA A 177 3.17 -5.17 15.07
N VAL A 178 4.35 -4.90 14.51
CA VAL A 178 4.53 -4.53 13.10
C VAL A 178 5.49 -5.50 12.41
N THR A 179 5.36 -5.65 11.09
CA THR A 179 6.32 -6.38 10.26
C THR A 179 7.66 -5.65 10.12
N GLU A 180 8.72 -6.35 9.73
CA GLU A 180 10.09 -5.80 9.65
C GLU A 180 10.19 -4.62 8.68
N HIS A 181 9.54 -4.72 7.52
CA HIS A 181 9.50 -3.67 6.52
C HIS A 181 8.76 -2.43 7.06
N MET A 182 7.54 -2.61 7.57
CA MET A 182 6.73 -1.49 8.06
C MET A 182 7.34 -0.84 9.31
N TYR A 183 8.01 -1.60 10.16
CA TYR A 183 8.76 -1.04 11.29
C TYR A 183 9.83 -0.06 10.83
N SER A 184 10.55 -0.37 9.75
CA SER A 184 11.56 0.53 9.18
C SER A 184 10.92 1.81 8.63
N VAL A 185 9.78 1.70 7.96
CA VAL A 185 9.00 2.84 7.47
C VAL A 185 8.54 3.73 8.64
N LEU A 186 7.88 3.15 9.64
CA LEU A 186 7.39 3.89 10.82
C LEU A 186 8.53 4.54 11.59
N LYS A 187 9.66 3.84 11.76
CA LYS A 187 10.84 4.39 12.43
C LYS A 187 11.37 5.63 11.71
N ASN A 188 11.39 5.64 10.39
CA ASN A 188 11.81 6.80 9.61
C ASN A 188 10.81 7.95 9.70
N GLU A 189 9.51 7.66 9.66
CA GLU A 189 8.45 8.64 9.86
C GLU A 189 8.53 9.29 11.25
N MET A 190 8.78 8.49 12.29
CA MET A 190 8.95 8.99 13.66
C MET A 190 10.14 9.95 13.75
N LYS A 191 11.29 9.61 13.13
CA LYS A 191 12.46 10.51 13.09
C LYS A 191 12.17 11.82 12.37
N GLN A 192 11.48 11.76 11.23
CA GLN A 192 11.07 12.96 10.48
C GLN A 192 10.05 13.79 11.27
N ARG A 193 9.22 13.14 12.08
CA ARG A 193 8.26 13.81 12.95
C ARG A 193 8.96 14.49 14.11
N GLU A 194 9.88 13.80 14.79
CA GLU A 194 10.67 14.33 15.92
C GLU A 194 11.42 15.62 15.52
N SER A 195 11.86 15.75 14.27
CA SER A 195 12.48 17.01 13.79
C SER A 195 11.49 18.17 13.61
N ARG A 196 10.19 17.89 13.47
CA ARG A 196 9.16 18.91 13.21
C ARG A 196 8.30 19.22 14.43
N TRP A 197 7.98 18.20 15.23
CA TRP A 197 7.14 18.27 16.42
C TRP A 197 7.79 17.48 17.54
N ASN A 198 7.87 18.07 18.72
CA ASN A 198 8.47 17.41 19.88
C ASN A 198 7.50 16.41 20.53
N SER A 199 6.25 16.83 20.70
CA SER A 199 5.20 16.01 21.30
C SER A 199 3.94 16.04 20.46
N VAL A 200 3.16 14.97 20.51
CA VAL A 200 1.87 14.88 19.83
C VAL A 200 0.89 14.23 20.77
N TYR A 201 -0.30 14.80 20.82
CA TYR A 201 -1.47 14.18 21.40
C TYR A 201 -2.29 13.53 20.28
N TRP A 202 -2.67 12.28 20.51
CA TRP A 202 -3.57 11.56 19.64
C TRP A 202 -4.54 10.74 20.46
N GLU A 203 -5.80 10.78 20.07
CA GLU A 203 -6.87 10.00 20.67
C GLU A 203 -7.80 9.48 19.56
N LEU A 204 -8.11 8.19 19.63
CA LEU A 204 -9.17 7.57 18.84
C LEU A 204 -10.50 7.76 19.56
N VAL A 205 -11.47 8.40 18.91
CA VAL A 205 -12.83 8.51 19.44
C VAL A 205 -13.58 7.22 19.13
N GLU A 206 -13.95 6.49 20.18
CA GLU A 206 -14.74 5.26 20.08
C GLU A 206 -16.25 5.57 20.17
N PRO A 207 -17.12 4.88 19.42
CA PRO A 207 -16.86 3.75 18.52
C PRO A 207 -16.35 4.15 17.12
N VAL A 208 -15.59 3.25 16.49
CA VAL A 208 -15.19 3.40 15.08
C VAL A 208 -16.43 3.34 14.19
N MET A 209 -16.61 4.34 13.33
CA MET A 209 -17.83 4.48 12.53
C MET A 209 -18.06 3.30 11.59
N SER A 210 -17.01 2.84 10.89
CA SER A 210 -17.12 1.62 10.09
C SER A 210 -15.76 0.99 9.82
N ILE A 211 -15.76 -0.35 9.71
CA ILE A 211 -14.61 -1.13 9.27
C ILE A 211 -15.06 -2.07 8.16
N ARG A 212 -14.30 -2.07 7.06
CA ARG A 212 -14.60 -2.88 5.89
C ARG A 212 -13.37 -3.64 5.46
N THR A 213 -13.54 -4.91 5.10
CA THR A 213 -12.49 -5.69 4.45
C THR A 213 -12.55 -5.42 2.96
N LEU A 214 -11.52 -4.75 2.44
CA LEU A 214 -11.42 -4.44 1.02
C LEU A 214 -10.86 -5.63 0.24
N ARG A 215 -9.83 -6.27 0.78
CA ARG A 215 -9.09 -7.30 0.06
C ARG A 215 -8.54 -8.38 1.00
N ALA A 216 -8.49 -9.60 0.50
CA ALA A 216 -7.84 -10.72 1.15
C ALA A 216 -6.92 -11.43 0.17
N ARG A 217 -5.63 -11.55 0.50
CA ARG A 217 -4.63 -12.20 -0.35
C ARG A 217 -3.87 -13.24 0.45
N MET A 218 -3.51 -14.31 -0.23
CA MET A 218 -2.71 -15.39 0.32
C MET A 218 -1.44 -15.50 -0.51
N ILE A 219 -0.31 -15.57 0.17
CA ILE A 219 1.03 -15.63 -0.40
C ILE A 219 1.62 -16.97 0.01
N GLY A 220 1.70 -17.91 -0.92
CA GLY A 220 2.40 -19.18 -0.68
C GLY A 220 3.91 -18.96 -0.69
N VAL A 221 4.60 -19.49 0.31
CA VAL A 221 6.07 -19.53 0.35
C VAL A 221 6.56 -20.64 -0.57
N ASP A 222 5.94 -21.81 -0.46
CA ASP A 222 6.22 -22.98 -1.28
C ASP A 222 5.14 -23.12 -2.37
N LYS A 223 5.55 -23.33 -3.63
CA LYS A 223 4.60 -23.61 -4.73
C LYS A 223 3.85 -24.93 -4.53
N ASN A 224 4.49 -25.88 -3.87
CA ASN A 224 3.98 -27.24 -3.68
C ASN A 224 3.13 -27.35 -2.40
N ASN A 225 3.40 -26.53 -1.38
CA ASN A 225 2.72 -26.56 -0.09
C ASN A 225 1.95 -25.26 0.16
N LEU A 226 0.67 -25.25 -0.21
CA LEU A 226 -0.20 -24.07 -0.03
C LEU A 226 -0.52 -23.76 1.44
N ASP A 227 -0.26 -24.70 2.35
CA ASP A 227 -0.49 -24.51 3.78
C ASP A 227 0.62 -23.66 4.42
N LYS A 228 1.82 -23.63 3.81
CA LYS A 228 2.87 -22.67 4.15
C LYS A 228 2.65 -21.37 3.42
N ALA A 229 1.65 -20.63 3.89
CA ALA A 229 1.31 -19.35 3.33
C ALA A 229 1.17 -18.26 4.39
N PHE A 230 1.36 -17.03 3.95
CA PHE A 230 0.98 -15.82 4.67
C PHE A 230 -0.35 -15.31 4.14
N ILE A 231 -1.19 -14.79 5.02
CA ILE A 231 -2.43 -14.13 4.65
C ILE A 231 -2.30 -12.64 4.95
N GLN A 232 -2.70 -11.84 3.97
CA GLN A 232 -2.80 -10.39 4.07
C GLN A 232 -4.26 -9.98 3.93
N LEU A 233 -4.74 -9.20 4.89
CA LEU A 233 -6.07 -8.61 4.90
C LEU A 233 -5.95 -7.10 4.84
N THR A 234 -6.50 -6.49 3.79
CA THR A 234 -6.60 -5.05 3.64
C THR A 234 -7.92 -4.59 4.23
N LEU A 235 -7.84 -3.77 5.27
CA LEU A 235 -8.98 -3.16 5.94
C LEU A 235 -9.02 -1.66 5.68
N GLU A 236 -10.23 -1.15 5.54
CA GLU A 236 -10.57 0.26 5.55
C GLU A 236 -11.17 0.60 6.92
N PHE A 237 -10.59 1.61 7.57
CA PHE A 237 -11.07 2.20 8.80
C PHE A 237 -11.66 3.57 8.50
N LEU A 238 -12.91 3.77 8.89
CA LEU A 238 -13.53 5.09 8.96
C LEU A 238 -13.67 5.44 10.44
N SER A 239 -12.85 6.36 10.93
CA SER A 239 -12.77 6.69 12.36
C SER A 239 -12.78 8.20 12.59
N LYS A 240 -13.21 8.60 13.78
CA LYS A 240 -13.07 9.96 14.27
C LYS A 240 -11.84 10.01 15.17
N GLN A 241 -10.98 10.99 14.95
CA GLN A 241 -9.72 11.13 15.67
C GLN A 241 -9.54 12.57 16.13
N LYS A 242 -8.87 12.71 17.27
CA LYS A 242 -8.39 14.00 17.78
C LYS A 242 -6.88 14.00 17.68
N PHE A 243 -6.34 15.11 17.22
CA PHE A 243 -4.91 15.25 16.96
C PHE A 243 -4.46 16.66 17.27
N GLU A 244 -3.39 16.78 18.05
CA GLU A 244 -2.73 18.04 18.34
C GLU A 244 -1.22 17.82 18.43
N ALA A 245 -0.43 18.67 17.79
CA ALA A 245 1.02 18.61 17.76
C ALA A 245 1.61 19.84 18.44
N TYR A 246 2.63 19.61 19.26
CA TYR A 246 3.28 20.63 20.06
C TYR A 246 4.75 20.80 19.68
N ASP A 247 5.22 22.05 19.74
CA ASP A 247 6.63 22.40 19.60
C ASP A 247 7.42 22.11 20.90
N LEU A 248 8.74 22.30 20.88
CA LEU A 248 9.62 22.21 22.05
C LEU A 248 9.17 23.11 23.21
N LYS A 249 8.57 24.28 22.90
CA LYS A 249 8.05 25.23 23.89
C LYS A 249 6.65 24.87 24.42
N GLY A 250 6.06 23.77 23.94
CA GLY A 250 4.69 23.37 24.29
C GLY A 250 3.60 24.15 23.56
N ALA A 251 3.96 25.05 22.64
CA ALA A 251 3.00 25.76 21.79
C ALA A 251 2.38 24.79 20.76
N VAL A 252 1.09 24.98 20.48
CA VAL A 252 0.36 24.19 19.48
C VAL A 252 0.82 24.61 18.08
N VAL A 253 1.36 23.65 17.32
CA VAL A 253 1.84 23.86 15.94
C VAL A 253 0.76 23.47 14.93
N SER A 254 0.02 22.40 15.21
CA SER A 254 -0.95 21.85 14.27
C SER A 254 -2.01 21.03 15.00
N GLY A 255 -3.24 21.10 14.52
CA GLY A 255 -4.35 20.33 15.05
C GLY A 255 -5.09 21.06 16.17
N ASP A 256 -6.05 20.35 16.74
CA ASP A 256 -6.92 20.83 17.82
C ASP A 256 -7.39 19.60 18.60
N LYS A 257 -7.22 19.63 19.91
CA LYS A 257 -7.60 18.54 20.82
C LYS A 257 -9.11 18.39 20.98
N ALA A 258 -9.87 19.47 20.86
CA ALA A 258 -11.33 19.42 21.01
C ALA A 258 -12.02 18.93 19.73
N LYS A 259 -11.44 19.23 18.57
CA LYS A 259 -12.06 18.96 17.27
C LYS A 259 -11.90 17.50 16.84
N GLU A 260 -13.03 16.87 16.55
CA GLU A 260 -13.07 15.55 15.93
C GLU A 260 -12.85 15.67 14.41
N VAL A 261 -11.87 14.94 13.88
CA VAL A 261 -11.59 14.84 12.45
C VAL A 261 -11.95 13.45 11.97
N LEU A 262 -12.71 13.37 10.87
CA LEU A 262 -13.01 12.11 10.20
C LEU A 262 -11.81 11.69 9.35
N VAL A 263 -11.25 10.52 9.65
CA VAL A 263 -10.08 9.96 8.97
C VAL A 263 -10.44 8.62 8.35
N ARG A 264 -10.05 8.45 7.08
CA ARG A 264 -10.17 7.22 6.32
C ARG A 264 -8.78 6.61 6.14
N ASP A 265 -8.52 5.50 6.80
CA ASP A 265 -7.24 4.80 6.76
C ASP A 265 -7.37 3.43 6.10
N ILE A 266 -6.41 3.06 5.26
CA ILE A 266 -6.32 1.71 4.68
C ILE A 266 -5.09 1.01 5.23
N TRP A 267 -5.30 -0.02 6.04
CA TRP A 267 -4.24 -0.78 6.69
C TRP A 267 -4.24 -2.22 6.18
N VAL A 268 -3.06 -2.78 6.00
CA VAL A 268 -2.86 -4.17 5.61
C VAL A 268 -2.31 -4.93 6.80
N PHE A 269 -3.08 -5.90 7.29
CA PHE A 269 -2.65 -6.82 8.33
C PHE A 269 -2.15 -8.11 7.73
N GLU A 270 -1.14 -8.70 8.35
CA GLU A 270 -0.54 -9.96 7.94
C GLU A 270 -0.51 -10.96 9.09
N ARG A 271 -0.75 -12.23 8.74
CA ARG A 271 -0.59 -13.37 9.64
C ARG A 271 -0.03 -14.57 8.88
N SER A 272 0.93 -15.26 9.48
CA SER A 272 1.46 -16.53 8.98
C SER A 272 0.54 -17.70 9.34
N LEU A 273 0.24 -18.59 8.41
CA LEU A 273 -0.62 -19.76 8.68
C LEU A 273 0.14 -20.96 9.26
N PHE A 274 1.45 -21.02 9.06
CA PHE A 274 2.27 -22.18 9.43
C PHE A 274 2.79 -22.11 10.88
N HIS A 275 2.82 -20.91 11.48
CA HIS A 275 3.19 -20.76 12.88
C HIS A 275 1.95 -20.86 13.78
N THR A 276 1.99 -21.79 14.73
CA THR A 276 0.88 -22.08 15.68
C THR A 276 0.55 -20.90 16.60
N ARG A 277 1.56 -20.11 17.01
CA ARG A 277 1.39 -18.89 17.82
C ARG A 277 1.53 -17.61 16.99
N SER A 278 0.96 -17.62 15.78
CA SER A 278 0.92 -16.43 14.94
C SER A 278 -0.18 -15.46 15.39
N TYR A 279 0.17 -14.19 15.47
CA TYR A 279 -0.76 -13.08 15.71
C TYR A 279 -0.78 -12.16 14.49
N TRP A 280 -1.81 -11.31 14.40
CA TRP A 280 -1.91 -10.32 13.34
C TRP A 280 -0.92 -9.18 13.58
N ARG A 281 -0.19 -8.80 12.53
CA ARG A 281 0.76 -7.68 12.55
C ARG A 281 0.45 -6.70 11.44
N LEU A 282 0.84 -5.44 11.63
CA LEU A 282 0.74 -4.44 10.58
C LEU A 282 1.81 -4.68 9.50
N CYS A 283 1.36 -4.97 8.29
CA CYS A 283 2.21 -5.17 7.11
C CYS A 283 2.45 -3.88 6.34
N GLY A 284 1.44 -3.01 6.26
CA GLY A 284 1.55 -1.79 5.49
C GLY A 284 0.36 -0.86 5.65
N ARG A 285 0.55 0.38 5.20
CA ARG A 285 -0.53 1.37 5.04
C ARG A 285 -0.60 1.77 3.57
N ILE A 286 -1.82 1.95 3.07
CA ILE A 286 -2.06 2.40 1.70
C ILE A 286 -2.57 3.84 1.79
N SER A 287 -1.79 4.76 1.23
CA SER A 287 -2.23 6.13 0.96
C SER A 287 -3.10 6.12 -0.30
N LEU A 288 -4.30 6.70 -0.23
CA LEU A 288 -5.11 7.00 -1.41
C LEU A 288 -4.73 8.35 -2.02
#